data_AF-A0A968P844-F1
#
_entry.id   AF-A0A968P844-F1
#
_cell.length_a   1.000
_cell.length_b   1.000
_cell.length_c   1.000
_cell.angle_alpha   90.00
_cell.angle_beta   90.00
_cell.angle_gamma   90.00
#
_symmetry.space_group_name_H-M   'P 1'
#
loop_
_entity.id
_entity.type
_entity.pdbx_description
1 polymer ?
#
loop_
_entity_poly.entity_id
_entity_poly.type
_entity_poly.pdbx_seq_one_letter_code
_entity_poly.pdbx_strand_id
1 'polypeptide(L)'
;MNKQGFTGRVRQRKTSRRVFWADHAARLLIMIGGIGTIVAVLTVFIFLGSVIIPLFTGSSIESAGRTKQVQPLSSRPIATGVDEYQVMGWVLMSSGELQVFRADTGAVLEKRALVSPGEGGGLTLVRGITSRRSGAGFCRWFVAHGAD
;
A
#
# COMPACT_ATOMS: atom_id res chain seq x y z
N MET A 1 66.89 31.41 -41.87
CA MET A 1 66.01 30.74 -42.87
C MET A 1 64.58 30.80 -42.34
N ASN A 2 63.78 31.77 -42.81
CA ASN A 2 62.49 32.12 -42.22
C ASN A 2 61.36 31.43 -42.99
N LYS A 3 60.60 30.54 -42.34
CA LYS A 3 59.53 29.76 -42.99
C LYS A 3 58.29 30.64 -43.17
N GLN A 4 58.18 31.31 -44.33
CA GLN A 4 56.96 32.02 -44.71
C GLN A 4 55.90 31.03 -45.19
N GLY A 5 54.71 31.08 -44.58
CA GLY A 5 53.57 30.28 -45.00
C GLY A 5 53.06 30.72 -46.38
N PHE A 6 52.83 29.76 -47.27
CA PHE A 6 52.49 29.93 -48.69
C PHE A 6 51.13 30.62 -48.97
N THR A 7 50.34 30.91 -47.94
CA THR A 7 49.11 31.69 -48.07
C THR A 7 49.15 32.79 -47.02
N GLY A 8 49.18 34.07 -47.42
CA GLY A 8 49.37 35.23 -46.55
C GLY A 8 48.29 35.50 -45.50
N ARG A 9 47.49 34.49 -45.11
CA ARG A 9 46.52 34.58 -44.02
C ARG A 9 47.11 33.97 -42.76
N VAL A 10 47.61 34.83 -41.87
CA VAL A 10 47.93 34.44 -40.50
C VAL A 10 46.60 34.10 -39.80
N ARG A 11 46.31 32.81 -39.60
CA ARG A 11 45.10 32.35 -38.91
C ARG A 11 45.15 32.80 -37.45
N GLN A 12 44.56 33.96 -37.17
CA GLN A 12 44.37 34.49 -35.82
C GLN A 12 43.40 33.56 -35.08
N ARG A 13 43.92 32.59 -34.32
CA ARG A 13 43.14 31.84 -33.32
C ARG A 13 42.81 32.76 -32.14
N LYS A 14 41.95 33.75 -32.36
CA LYS A 14 41.26 34.41 -31.25
C LYS A 14 40.04 33.57 -30.93
N THR A 15 40.20 32.64 -29.99
CA THR A 15 39.06 31.97 -29.35
C THR A 15 38.20 33.08 -28.77
N SER A 16 36.98 33.27 -29.29
CA SER A 16 36.13 34.36 -28.83
C SER A 16 35.80 34.13 -27.35
N ARG A 17 35.82 35.19 -26.53
CA ARG A 17 35.53 35.10 -25.09
C ARG A 17 34.17 34.43 -24.82
N ARG A 18 33.21 34.52 -25.74
CA ARG A 18 31.91 33.83 -25.65
C ARG A 18 32.03 32.31 -25.64
N VAL A 19 32.92 31.75 -26.48
CA VAL A 19 33.11 30.28 -26.53
C VAL A 19 33.73 29.77 -25.24
N PHE A 20 34.64 30.54 -24.63
CA PHE A 20 35.24 30.19 -23.34
C PHE A 20 34.19 30.12 -22.21
N TRP A 21 33.30 31.11 -22.14
CA TRP A 21 32.22 31.10 -21.13
C TRP A 21 31.20 29.98 -21.36
N ALA A 22 30.81 29.73 -22.61
CA ALA A 22 29.86 28.65 -22.94
C ALA A 22 30.44 27.27 -22.59
N ASP A 23 31.72 27.07 -22.87
CA ASP A 23 32.43 25.84 -22.54
C ASP A 23 32.55 25.65 -21.02
N HIS A 24 32.83 26.72 -20.26
CA HIS A 24 32.86 26.63 -18.80
C HIS A 24 31.47 26.32 -18.20
N ALA A 25 30.42 26.96 -18.70
CA ALA A 25 29.05 26.70 -18.26
C ALA A 25 28.62 25.25 -18.54
N ALA A 26 28.97 24.70 -19.71
CA ALA A 26 28.71 23.31 -20.04
C ALA A 26 29.39 22.35 -19.07
N ARG A 27 30.68 22.58 -18.75
CA ARG A 27 31.41 21.76 -17.78
C ARG A 27 30.78 21.80 -16.39
N LEU A 28 30.37 22.99 -15.93
CA LEU A 28 29.70 23.15 -14.63
C LEU A 28 28.36 22.42 -14.60
N LEU A 29 27.54 22.55 -15.65
CA LEU A 29 26.25 21.88 -15.74
C LEU A 29 26.39 20.36 -15.73
N ILE A 30 27.37 19.81 -16.45
CA ILE A 30 27.63 18.36 -16.46
C ILE A 30 28.08 17.88 -15.08
N MET A 31 28.95 18.64 -14.40
CA MET A 31 29.44 18.31 -13.06
C MET A 31 28.30 18.34 -12.02
N ILE A 32 27.48 19.39 -12.04
CA ILE A 32 26.33 19.54 -11.14
C ILE A 32 25.27 18.48 -11.46
N GLY A 33 25.03 18.19 -12.74
CA GLY A 33 24.10 17.16 -13.18
C GLY A 33 24.50 15.78 -12.68
N GLY A 34 25.77 15.40 -12.83
CA GLY A 34 26.28 14.11 -12.36
C GLY A 34 26.24 13.98 -10.84
N ILE A 35 26.73 14.99 -10.11
CA ILE A 35 26.69 14.97 -8.63
C ILE A 35 25.24 14.98 -8.13
N GLY A 36 24.38 15.78 -8.77
CA GLY A 36 22.97 15.90 -8.41
C GLY A 36 22.20 14.59 -8.60
N THR A 37 22.45 13.85 -9.69
CA THR A 37 21.79 12.55 -9.90
C THR A 37 22.29 11.50 -8.91
N ILE A 38 23.60 11.47 -8.59
CA ILE A 38 24.14 10.58 -7.56
C ILE A 38 23.45 10.86 -6.21
N VAL A 39 23.37 12.13 -5.80
CA VAL A 39 22.71 12.51 -4.55
C VAL A 39 21.23 12.13 -4.57
N ALA A 40 20.50 12.42 -5.66
CA ALA A 40 19.08 12.11 -5.76
C ALA A 40 18.79 10.61 -5.63
N VAL A 41 19.55 9.76 -6.33
CA VAL A 41 19.38 8.30 -6.26
C VAL A 41 19.76 7.77 -4.88
N LEU A 42 20.84 8.28 -4.26
CA LEU A 42 21.22 7.90 -2.90
C LEU A 42 20.16 8.29 -1.86
N THR A 43 19.56 9.48 -1.98
CA THR A 43 18.46 9.90 -1.10
C THR A 43 17.26 8.96 -1.22
N VAL A 44 16.86 8.62 -2.44
CA VAL A 44 15.78 7.66 -2.67
C VAL A 44 16.14 6.29 -2.10
N PHE A 45 17.37 5.82 -2.28
CA PHE A 45 17.83 4.54 -1.71
C PHE A 45 17.75 4.50 -0.18
N ILE A 46 18.19 5.57 0.49
CA ILE A 46 18.07 5.70 1.97
C ILE A 46 16.60 5.74 2.39
N PHE A 47 15.76 6.48 1.66
CA PHE A 47 14.33 6.54 1.92
C PHE A 47 13.68 5.15 1.83
N LEU A 48 13.95 4.40 0.76
CA LEU A 48 13.47 3.03 0.62
C LEU A 48 13.95 2.17 1.77
N GLY A 49 15.25 2.21 2.09
CA GLY A 49 15.82 1.49 3.24
C GLY A 49 15.06 1.76 4.53
N SER A 50 14.80 3.02 4.84
CA SER A 50 14.07 3.44 6.05
C SER A 50 12.64 2.93 6.10
N VAL A 51 11.96 2.78 4.96
CA VAL A 51 10.56 2.32 4.89
C VAL A 51 10.46 0.80 4.84
N ILE A 52 11.42 0.11 4.22
CA ILE A 52 11.40 -1.36 4.12
C ILE A 52 11.93 -2.05 5.37
N ILE A 53 12.93 -1.50 6.05
CA ILE A 53 13.46 -2.08 7.29
C ILE A 53 12.35 -2.36 8.33
N PRO A 54 11.41 -1.43 8.61
CA PRO A 54 10.32 -1.72 9.55
C PRO A 54 9.33 -2.78 9.05
N LEU A 55 9.28 -3.08 7.75
CA LEU A 55 8.47 -4.20 7.25
C LEU A 55 9.11 -5.56 7.57
N PHE A 56 10.45 -5.61 7.68
CA PHE A 56 11.18 -6.80 8.08
C PHE A 56 11.29 -6.95 9.60
N THR A 57 11.17 -5.86 10.36
CA THR A 57 10.95 -5.96 11.80
C THR A 57 9.55 -6.55 11.98
N GLY A 58 9.50 -7.82 12.38
CA GLY A 58 8.25 -8.57 12.49
C GLY A 58 7.17 -7.77 13.23
N SER A 59 5.92 -7.90 12.79
CA SER A 59 4.77 -7.27 13.43
C SER A 59 4.75 -7.64 14.92
N SER A 60 5.22 -6.74 15.77
CA SER A 60 5.05 -6.88 17.20
C SER A 60 3.56 -6.76 17.46
N ILE A 61 2.90 -7.87 17.79
CA ILE A 61 1.55 -7.85 18.35
C ILE A 61 1.71 -7.30 19.76
N GLU A 62 1.92 -6.00 19.86
CA GLU A 62 1.69 -5.30 21.10
C GLU A 62 0.21 -5.51 21.39
N SER A 63 -0.10 -6.10 22.54
CA SER A 63 -1.48 -6.21 23.00
C SER A 63 -2.00 -4.78 23.12
N ALA A 64 -2.59 -4.26 22.05
CA ALA A 64 -3.32 -3.00 22.03
C ALA A 64 -4.30 -3.12 23.18
N GLY A 65 -3.97 -2.43 24.28
CA GLY A 65 -4.38 -2.84 25.62
C GLY A 65 -5.85 -3.16 25.61
N ARG A 66 -6.20 -4.39 26.04
CA ARG A 66 -7.57 -4.96 26.10
C ARG A 66 -8.57 -3.84 25.86
N THR A 67 -9.04 -3.69 24.62
CA THR A 67 -9.99 -2.64 24.26
C THR A 67 -11.07 -2.69 25.33
N LYS A 68 -11.11 -1.67 26.21
CA LYS A 68 -11.96 -1.68 27.42
C LYS A 68 -13.45 -1.71 27.09
N GLN A 69 -13.77 -1.77 25.80
CA GLN A 69 -15.08 -1.66 25.21
C GLN A 69 -15.25 -2.65 24.05
N VAL A 70 -14.68 -3.86 24.14
CA VAL A 70 -15.29 -4.99 23.41
C VAL A 70 -16.64 -5.19 24.06
N GLN A 71 -17.71 -4.76 23.39
CA GLN A 71 -19.07 -5.04 23.85
C GLN A 71 -19.18 -6.54 24.15
N PRO A 72 -19.81 -6.93 25.27
CA PRO A 72 -19.87 -8.32 25.67
C PRO A 72 -20.43 -9.17 24.53
N LEU A 73 -19.68 -10.22 24.18
CA LEU A 73 -20.12 -11.22 23.21
C LEU A 73 -21.41 -11.85 23.72
N SER A 74 -22.42 -11.96 22.87
CA SER A 74 -23.73 -12.49 23.27
C SER A 74 -23.68 -14.00 23.54
N SER A 75 -22.74 -14.72 22.90
CA SER A 75 -22.46 -16.13 23.17
C SER A 75 -21.04 -16.52 22.75
N ARG A 76 -20.70 -17.81 22.82
CA ARG A 76 -19.34 -18.30 22.55
C ARG A 76 -18.96 -18.07 21.08
N PRO A 77 -17.82 -17.42 20.78
CA PRO A 77 -17.36 -17.25 19.41
C PRO A 77 -16.97 -18.60 18.81
N ILE A 78 -17.53 -18.91 17.64
CA ILE A 78 -17.22 -20.11 16.84
C ILE A 78 -16.17 -19.79 15.79
N ALA A 79 -16.28 -18.63 15.13
CA ALA A 79 -15.33 -18.18 14.13
C ALA A 79 -15.13 -16.67 14.22
N THR A 80 -13.92 -16.23 13.93
CA THR A 80 -13.57 -14.81 13.91
C THR A 80 -12.70 -14.53 12.70
N GLY A 81 -12.88 -13.37 12.08
CA GLY A 81 -12.05 -12.93 10.97
C GLY A 81 -11.88 -11.42 10.99
N VAL A 82 -10.87 -10.95 10.26
CA VAL A 82 -10.60 -9.52 10.04
C VAL A 82 -10.53 -9.31 8.53
N ASP A 83 -11.04 -8.18 8.08
CA ASP A 83 -10.99 -7.76 6.68
C ASP A 83 -9.55 -7.47 6.22
N GLU A 84 -9.32 -7.46 4.90
CA GLU A 84 -8.00 -7.25 4.27
C GLU A 84 -7.37 -5.92 4.69
N TYR A 85 -8.18 -4.88 4.86
CA TYR A 85 -7.70 -3.56 5.30
C TYR A 85 -7.49 -3.45 6.81
N GLN A 86 -7.74 -4.52 7.58
CA GLN A 86 -7.64 -4.55 9.04
C GLN A 86 -8.50 -3.50 9.78
N VAL A 87 -9.52 -2.94 9.10
CA VAL A 87 -10.42 -1.92 9.68
C VAL A 87 -11.63 -2.56 10.37
N MET A 88 -12.12 -3.68 9.84
CA MET A 88 -13.32 -4.35 10.32
C MET A 88 -13.02 -5.79 10.69
N GLY A 89 -13.51 -6.20 11.86
CA GLY A 89 -13.53 -7.59 12.30
C GLY A 89 -14.96 -8.11 12.35
N TRP A 90 -15.10 -9.43 12.25
CA TRP A 90 -16.38 -10.10 12.46
C TRP A 90 -16.20 -11.31 13.37
N VAL A 91 -17.25 -11.58 14.15
CA VAL A 91 -17.36 -12.75 15.03
C VAL A 91 -18.68 -13.44 14.72
N LEU A 92 -18.59 -14.73 14.42
CA LEU A 92 -19.74 -15.63 14.37
C LEU A 92 -19.87 -16.33 15.72
N MET A 93 -21.05 -16.20 16.32
CA MET A 93 -21.32 -16.72 17.66
C MET A 93 -22.14 -18.00 17.61
N SER A 94 -22.08 -18.80 18.68
CA SER A 94 -22.81 -20.07 18.79
C SER A 94 -24.33 -19.93 18.77
N SER A 95 -24.84 -18.75 19.05
CA SER A 95 -26.25 -18.39 18.87
C SER A 95 -26.68 -18.28 17.39
N GLY A 96 -25.75 -18.34 16.43
CA GLY A 96 -26.05 -18.06 15.02
C GLY A 96 -26.09 -16.57 14.68
N GLU A 97 -25.63 -15.72 15.61
CA GLU A 97 -25.51 -14.27 15.40
C GLU A 97 -24.11 -13.90 14.88
N LEU A 98 -24.06 -13.12 13.81
CA LEU A 98 -22.88 -12.49 13.24
C LEU A 98 -22.78 -11.05 13.73
N GLN A 99 -21.67 -10.73 14.38
CA GLN A 99 -21.37 -9.39 14.88
C GLN A 99 -20.18 -8.82 14.11
N VAL A 100 -20.37 -7.68 13.45
CA VAL A 100 -19.31 -6.91 12.79
C VAL A 100 -18.92 -5.75 13.69
N PHE A 101 -17.63 -5.59 13.92
CA PHE A 101 -17.07 -4.56 14.79
C PHE A 101 -15.88 -3.89 14.12
N ARG A 102 -15.57 -2.68 14.54
CA ARG A 102 -14.39 -1.96 14.08
C ARG A 102 -13.16 -2.44 14.85
N ALA A 103 -12.09 -2.81 14.15
CA ALA A 103 -10.92 -3.44 14.75
C ALA A 103 -10.08 -2.47 15.62
N ASP A 104 -10.15 -1.17 15.35
CA ASP A 104 -9.44 -0.12 16.08
C ASP A 104 -10.05 0.22 17.46
N THR A 105 -11.38 0.16 17.57
CA THR A 105 -12.18 0.71 18.68
C THR A 105 -13.00 -0.37 19.39
N GLY A 106 -13.25 -1.51 18.75
CA GLY A 106 -14.20 -2.52 19.22
C GLY A 106 -15.67 -2.10 19.08
N ALA A 107 -15.95 -0.95 18.45
CA ALA A 107 -17.31 -0.47 18.25
C ALA A 107 -18.07 -1.41 17.32
N VAL A 108 -19.23 -1.90 17.78
CA VAL A 108 -20.08 -2.78 16.98
C VAL A 108 -20.76 -1.94 15.91
N LEU A 109 -20.51 -2.31 14.66
CA LEU A 109 -21.12 -1.69 13.50
C LEU A 109 -22.46 -2.35 13.19
N GLU A 110 -22.53 -3.68 13.31
CA GLU A 110 -23.71 -4.43 12.93
C GLU A 110 -23.83 -5.75 13.70
N LYS A 111 -25.06 -6.16 13.97
CA LYS A 111 -25.43 -7.48 14.51
C LYS A 111 -26.53 -8.06 13.65
N ARG A 112 -26.34 -9.28 13.13
CA ARG A 112 -27.36 -10.00 12.35
C ARG A 112 -27.48 -11.44 12.83
N ALA A 113 -28.71 -11.90 13.06
CA ALA A 113 -28.97 -13.33 13.21
C ALA A 113 -28.94 -13.99 11.81
N LEU A 114 -28.02 -14.91 11.60
CA LEU A 114 -27.92 -15.70 10.36
C LEU A 114 -28.79 -16.96 10.42
N VAL A 115 -29.17 -17.40 11.62
CA VAL A 115 -30.08 -18.53 11.85
C VAL A 115 -31.32 -18.00 12.55
N SER A 116 -32.47 -18.07 11.87
CA SER A 116 -33.76 -17.73 12.48
C SER A 116 -34.23 -18.90 13.35
N PRO A 117 -34.78 -18.68 14.58
CA PRO A 117 -35.17 -19.75 15.51
C PRO A 117 -36.37 -20.63 15.06
N GLY A 118 -36.74 -20.62 13.78
CA GLY A 118 -38.02 -21.17 13.31
C GLY A 118 -37.97 -22.23 12.22
N GLU A 119 -36.82 -22.54 11.62
CA GLU A 119 -36.75 -23.55 10.54
C GLU A 119 -35.83 -24.71 10.90
N GLY A 120 -36.34 -25.57 11.77
CA GLY A 120 -35.90 -26.96 11.79
C GLY A 120 -36.42 -27.65 10.54
N GLY A 121 -35.53 -28.02 9.60
CA GLY A 121 -35.91 -28.87 8.48
C GLY A 121 -35.30 -28.56 7.12
N GLY A 122 -34.16 -27.89 7.06
CA GLY A 122 -33.42 -27.76 5.80
C GLY A 122 -31.99 -27.43 6.09
N LEU A 123 -31.07 -28.28 5.64
CA LEU A 123 -29.63 -28.06 5.72
C LEU A 123 -29.28 -26.75 5.02
N THR A 124 -29.34 -25.64 5.75
CA THR A 124 -28.79 -24.36 5.28
C THR A 124 -27.30 -24.49 5.43
N LEU A 125 -26.69 -25.12 4.42
CA LEU A 125 -25.25 -25.17 4.25
C LEU A 125 -24.76 -23.72 4.26
N VAL A 126 -24.18 -23.30 5.39
CA VAL A 126 -23.28 -22.15 5.43
C VAL A 126 -22.04 -22.59 4.67
N ARG A 127 -22.16 -22.54 3.33
CA ARG A 127 -21.08 -22.82 2.40
C ARG A 127 -20.01 -21.78 2.71
N GLY A 128 -18.92 -22.24 3.31
CA GLY A 128 -17.89 -21.40 3.89
C GLY A 128 -17.51 -20.25 2.96
N ILE A 129 -17.31 -19.08 3.55
CA ILE A 129 -16.65 -17.93 2.93
C ILE A 129 -15.18 -18.33 2.74
N THR A 130 -14.94 -19.23 1.79
CA THR A 130 -13.61 -19.44 1.23
C THR A 130 -13.44 -18.35 0.19
N SER A 131 -12.61 -17.37 0.53
CA SER A 131 -12.18 -16.30 -0.37
C SER A 131 -11.49 -16.93 -1.58
N ARG A 132 -12.27 -17.18 -2.63
CA ARG A 132 -11.75 -17.58 -3.93
C ARG A 132 -11.19 -16.34 -4.60
N ARG A 133 -9.86 -16.22 -4.55
CA ARG A 133 -8.99 -15.47 -5.47
C ARG A 133 -9.63 -15.34 -6.86
N SER A 134 -10.20 -14.18 -7.17
CA SER A 134 -10.25 -13.66 -8.54
C SER A 134 -10.63 -12.18 -8.46
N GLY A 135 -9.67 -11.33 -8.79
CA GLY A 135 -9.89 -9.90 -8.88
C GLY A 135 -10.88 -9.60 -10.00
N ALA A 136 -12.08 -9.18 -9.62
CA ALA A 136 -12.96 -8.31 -10.38
C ALA A 136 -14.18 -8.02 -9.49
N GLY A 137 -14.43 -6.75 -9.23
CA GLY A 137 -15.48 -6.31 -8.33
C GLY A 137 -16.86 -6.75 -8.78
N PHE A 138 -17.65 -7.25 -7.83
CA PHE A 138 -19.06 -6.91 -7.67
C PHE A 138 -19.56 -7.57 -6.38
N CYS A 139 -19.90 -6.76 -5.36
CA CYS A 139 -20.72 -7.23 -4.24
C CYS A 139 -22.14 -7.45 -4.77
N ARG A 140 -22.39 -8.62 -5.37
CA ARG A 140 -23.74 -9.05 -5.71
C ARG A 140 -24.29 -9.85 -4.53
N TRP A 141 -25.02 -9.17 -3.66
CA TRP A 141 -25.89 -9.81 -2.67
C TRP A 141 -26.97 -10.59 -3.41
N PHE A 142 -26.83 -11.90 -3.47
CA PHE A 142 -27.90 -12.77 -3.96
C PHE A 142 -28.85 -13.02 -2.78
N VAL A 143 -29.82 -12.12 -2.60
CA VAL A 143 -31.04 -12.40 -1.83
C VAL A 143 -31.85 -13.36 -2.68
N ALA A 144 -31.88 -14.64 -2.30
CA ALA A 144 -32.85 -15.57 -2.85
C ALA A 144 -34.23 -15.16 -2.32
N HIS A 145 -35.00 -14.41 -3.11
CA HIS A 145 -36.44 -14.34 -2.92
C HIS A 145 -37.01 -15.69 -3.36
N GLY A 146 -37.40 -16.50 -2.37
CA GLY A 146 -38.33 -17.60 -2.59
C GLY A 146 -39.65 -17.01 -3.06
N ALA A 147 -40.00 -17.29 -4.31
CA ALA A 147 -41.37 -17.23 -4.77
C ALA A 147 -41.93 -18.66 -4.65
N ASP A 148 -42.94 -18.76 -3.81
CA ASP A 148 -44.05 -19.73 -3.75
C ASP A 148 -43.75 -21.24 -3.69
#